data_AF-A0A9D9VGX8-F1
#
_entry.id   AF-A0A9D9VGX8-F1
#
_cell.length_a   1.000
_cell.length_b   1.000
_cell.length_c   1.000
_cell.angle_alpha   90.00
_cell.angle_beta   90.00
_cell.angle_gamma   90.00
#
_symmetry.space_group_name_H-M   'P 1'
#
loop_
_entity.id
_entity.type
_entity.pdbx_description
1 polymer ?
#
loop_
_entity_poly.entity_id
_entity_poly.type
_entity_poly.pdbx_seq_one_letter_code
_entity_poly.pdbx_strand_id
1 'polypeptide(L)'
;MKNLVIGLFLTLISCGQNPNPQNQGDKVSNFDKYVGIYEYVYPNNTQDLNENHFIVLTKSKDKLTGLYYGTSDEFDEAREGYLPGFFVSPMDDLKINGDTISFVLNTNNSDFLTKTVDLKIQSTKEAIGSGYKNWDNKISTNPKTYVGLIKDFETIFFKGEQDFMNKTFTKKK
;
A
#
# COMPACT_ATOMS: atom_id res chain seq x y z
N MET A 1 81.22 13.29 -37.01
CA MET A 1 80.66 12.28 -36.08
C MET A 1 80.59 12.85 -34.68
N LYS A 2 79.39 13.21 -34.22
CA LYS A 2 78.89 13.15 -32.83
C LYS A 2 77.50 13.79 -32.83
N ASN A 3 76.54 13.02 -32.35
CA ASN A 3 75.11 13.19 -32.60
C ASN A 3 74.46 14.21 -31.66
N LEU A 4 73.45 14.85 -32.25
CA LEU A 4 72.45 15.74 -31.71
C LEU A 4 71.54 15.00 -30.71
N VAL A 5 71.31 15.62 -29.55
CA VAL A 5 70.20 15.28 -28.63
C VAL A 5 68.94 15.97 -29.15
N ILE A 6 67.79 15.29 -29.11
CA ILE A 6 66.44 15.83 -28.81
C ILE A 6 65.39 14.75 -29.11
N GLY A 7 64.42 14.57 -28.21
CA GLY A 7 63.08 14.10 -28.59
C GLY A 7 62.49 12.96 -27.77
N LEU A 8 62.07 13.28 -26.55
CA LEU A 8 61.12 12.48 -25.76
C LEU A 8 59.71 12.61 -26.38
N PHE A 9 59.06 11.50 -26.71
CA PHE A 9 57.60 11.43 -26.89
C PHE A 9 57.09 10.08 -26.39
N LEU A 10 56.55 10.08 -25.16
CA LEU A 10 55.64 9.03 -24.71
C LEU A 10 54.25 9.32 -25.29
N THR A 11 53.73 8.39 -26.08
CA THR A 11 52.33 8.41 -26.52
C THR A 11 51.47 7.65 -25.51
N LEU A 12 50.61 8.36 -24.79
CA LEU A 12 49.45 7.77 -24.12
C LEU A 12 48.21 8.09 -24.95
N ILE A 13 47.64 7.05 -25.58
CA ILE A 13 46.28 7.08 -26.10
C ILE A 13 45.46 6.12 -25.25
N SER A 14 44.60 6.67 -24.41
CA SER A 14 43.32 6.06 -24.07
C SER A 14 42.35 7.18 -23.76
N CYS A 15 41.67 7.66 -24.82
CA CYS A 15 40.42 8.38 -24.69
C CYS A 15 39.34 7.36 -24.32
N GLY A 16 38.76 7.51 -23.14
CA GLY A 16 37.56 6.81 -22.71
C GLY A 16 36.80 7.73 -21.78
N GLN A 17 35.75 8.35 -22.30
CA GLN A 17 34.94 9.35 -21.62
C GLN A 17 34.39 8.79 -20.30
N ASN A 18 34.56 9.60 -19.26
CA ASN A 18 33.94 9.45 -17.96
C ASN A 18 32.42 9.25 -18.15
N PRO A 19 31.80 8.12 -17.76
CA PRO A 19 30.36 8.03 -17.77
C PRO A 19 29.84 8.97 -16.69
N ASN A 20 29.34 10.10 -17.18
CA ASN A 20 28.42 11.02 -16.53
C ASN A 20 27.54 10.24 -15.53
N PRO A 21 27.47 10.63 -14.23
CA PRO A 21 26.48 10.04 -13.34
C PRO A 21 25.13 10.28 -14.01
N GLN A 22 24.45 9.19 -14.37
CA GLN A 22 23.08 9.25 -14.85
C GLN A 22 22.30 9.99 -13.78
N ASN A 23 21.92 11.24 -14.10
CA ASN A 23 20.78 11.88 -13.49
C ASN A 23 19.60 10.92 -13.70
N GLN A 24 19.36 10.04 -12.74
CA GLN A 24 18.02 9.58 -12.42
C GLN A 24 17.28 10.83 -11.99
N GLY A 25 16.80 11.59 -12.99
CA GLY A 25 15.72 12.53 -12.75
C GLY A 25 14.58 11.66 -12.26
N ASP A 26 14.31 11.71 -10.96
CA ASP A 26 13.09 11.18 -10.38
C ASP A 26 11.94 11.66 -11.27
N LYS A 27 11.35 10.73 -12.03
CA LYS A 27 10.05 10.97 -12.66
C LYS A 27 9.15 11.31 -11.48
N VAL A 28 8.82 12.60 -11.31
CA VAL A 28 7.81 13.01 -10.33
C VAL A 28 6.55 12.22 -10.68
N SER A 29 6.29 11.20 -9.89
CA SER A 29 5.19 10.28 -10.11
C SER A 29 3.91 11.03 -9.79
N ASN A 30 3.16 11.39 -10.83
CA ASN A 30 1.87 12.02 -10.65
C ASN A 30 0.87 11.00 -10.06
N PHE A 31 0.79 10.99 -8.73
CA PHE A 31 -0.14 10.17 -7.97
C PHE A 31 -1.54 10.77 -7.84
N ASP A 32 -1.79 12.01 -8.33
CA ASP A 32 -3.08 12.70 -8.15
C ASP A 32 -4.25 11.88 -8.72
N LYS A 33 -4.00 11.18 -9.83
CA LYS A 33 -4.99 10.31 -10.47
C LYS A 33 -5.44 9.13 -9.59
N TYR A 34 -4.60 8.68 -8.67
CA TYR A 34 -4.90 7.56 -7.78
C TYR A 34 -5.51 8.00 -6.44
N VAL A 35 -5.45 9.29 -6.09
CA VAL A 35 -6.05 9.81 -4.84
C VAL A 35 -7.56 9.59 -4.85
N GLY A 36 -8.10 9.10 -3.73
CA GLY A 36 -9.53 8.88 -3.56
C GLY A 36 -9.86 7.74 -2.60
N ILE A 37 -11.17 7.51 -2.44
CA ILE A 37 -11.71 6.42 -1.64
C ILE A 37 -12.13 5.32 -2.60
N TYR A 38 -11.64 4.11 -2.36
CA TYR A 38 -12.01 2.92 -3.10
C TYR A 38 -12.73 1.95 -2.16
N GLU A 39 -13.79 1.32 -2.66
CA GLU A 39 -14.65 0.43 -1.91
C GLU A 39 -14.65 -0.96 -2.54
N TYR A 40 -14.44 -1.97 -1.70
CA TYR A 40 -14.76 -3.34 -2.01
C TYR A 40 -16.07 -3.70 -1.29
N VAL A 41 -17.09 -4.04 -2.08
CA VAL A 41 -18.39 -4.46 -1.54
C VAL A 41 -18.31 -5.94 -1.17
N TYR A 42 -18.41 -6.25 0.12
CA TYR A 42 -18.36 -7.63 0.59
C TYR A 42 -19.64 -8.38 0.15
N PRO A 43 -19.50 -9.55 -0.49
CA PRO A 43 -20.63 -10.24 -1.13
C PRO A 43 -21.66 -10.77 -0.14
N ASN A 44 -21.28 -11.03 1.11
CA ASN A 44 -22.17 -11.62 2.12
C ASN A 44 -22.62 -10.61 3.19
N ASN A 45 -22.63 -9.32 2.86
CA ASN A 45 -23.23 -8.32 3.73
C ASN A 45 -24.67 -8.69 4.09
N THR A 46 -25.05 -8.37 5.33
CA THR A 46 -26.43 -8.47 5.79
C THR A 46 -27.00 -7.07 6.03
N GLN A 47 -28.29 -6.98 6.34
CA GLN A 47 -28.92 -5.70 6.67
C GLN A 47 -28.25 -5.03 7.89
N ASP A 48 -27.81 -5.83 8.86
CA ASP A 48 -27.30 -5.35 10.15
C ASP A 48 -25.77 -5.37 10.23
N LEU A 49 -25.10 -5.96 9.24
CA LEU A 49 -23.65 -6.10 9.22
C LEU A 49 -23.11 -5.78 7.82
N ASN A 50 -22.49 -4.61 7.72
CA ASN A 50 -21.72 -4.20 6.55
C ASN A 50 -20.23 -4.44 6.82
N GLU A 51 -19.64 -5.29 6.00
CA GLU A 51 -18.26 -5.72 6.06
C GLU A 51 -17.47 -5.26 4.83
N ASN A 52 -17.91 -4.17 4.18
CA ASN A 52 -17.18 -3.57 3.08
C ASN A 52 -15.80 -3.13 3.54
N HIS A 53 -14.84 -3.27 2.64
CA HIS A 53 -13.48 -2.79 2.86
C HIS A 53 -13.27 -1.50 2.09
N PHE A 54 -12.42 -0.63 2.63
CA PHE A 54 -12.08 0.64 1.99
C PHE A 54 -10.58 0.83 1.93
N ILE A 55 -10.14 1.40 0.81
CA ILE A 55 -8.80 1.97 0.66
C ILE A 55 -8.96 3.46 0.49
N VAL A 56 -8.28 4.25 1.32
CA VAL A 56 -8.23 5.71 1.20
C VAL A 56 -6.82 6.10 0.81
N LEU A 57 -6.63 6.49 -0.45
CA LEU A 57 -5.35 7.00 -0.95
C LEU A 57 -5.34 8.52 -0.89
N THR A 58 -4.34 9.07 -0.22
CA THR A 58 -4.12 10.51 -0.09
C THR A 58 -2.71 10.87 -0.55
N LYS A 59 -2.51 12.12 -0.92
CA LYS A 59 -1.21 12.65 -1.34
C LYS A 59 -0.83 13.81 -0.45
N SER A 60 0.40 13.79 0.07
CA SER A 60 1.01 14.92 0.75
C SER A 60 2.33 15.25 0.06
N LYS A 61 2.41 16.42 -0.56
CA LYS A 61 3.50 16.79 -1.48
C LYS A 61 3.65 15.72 -2.56
N ASP A 62 4.80 15.06 -2.65
CA ASP A 62 5.06 14.02 -3.66
C ASP A 62 4.96 12.59 -3.10
N LYS A 63 4.50 12.44 -1.85
CA LYS A 63 4.32 11.13 -1.22
C LYS A 63 2.86 10.70 -1.24
N LEU A 64 2.60 9.51 -1.78
CA LEU A 64 1.33 8.83 -1.63
C LEU A 64 1.30 8.11 -0.28
N THR A 65 0.19 8.24 0.43
CA THR A 65 -0.12 7.52 1.67
C THR A 65 -1.47 6.83 1.54
N GLY A 66 -1.68 5.78 2.31
CA GLY A 66 -2.89 4.99 2.24
C GLY A 66 -3.35 4.52 3.61
N LEU A 67 -4.66 4.43 3.78
CA LEU A 67 -5.30 3.75 4.90
C LEU A 67 -6.17 2.62 4.35
N TYR A 68 -6.13 1.47 5.03
CA TYR A 68 -7.00 0.34 4.77
C TYR A 68 -7.99 0.18 5.92
N TYR A 69 -9.26 0.04 5.57
CA TYR A 69 -10.36 -0.23 6.48
C TYR A 69 -10.91 -1.60 6.13
N GLY A 70 -10.95 -2.52 7.09
CA GLY A 70 -11.44 -3.87 6.85
C GLY A 70 -11.76 -4.62 8.12
N THR A 71 -11.86 -5.94 8.00
CA THR A 71 -12.25 -6.83 9.08
C THR A 71 -11.12 -7.76 9.51
N SER A 72 -11.23 -8.32 10.71
CA SER A 72 -10.32 -9.32 11.28
C SER A 72 -10.05 -10.51 10.36
N ASP A 73 -10.98 -10.83 9.44
CA ASP A 73 -10.84 -11.89 8.43
C ASP A 73 -9.67 -11.68 7.48
N GLU A 74 -9.11 -10.47 7.44
CA GLU A 74 -7.85 -10.27 6.75
C GLU A 74 -6.71 -11.11 7.31
N PHE A 75 -6.81 -11.52 8.57
CA PHE A 75 -5.79 -12.28 9.30
C PHE A 75 -6.30 -13.62 9.83
N ASP A 76 -7.57 -13.92 9.61
CA ASP A 76 -8.27 -15.06 10.19
C ASP A 76 -9.01 -15.83 9.09
N GLU A 77 -8.53 -17.05 8.81
CA GLU A 77 -9.00 -17.87 7.70
C GLU A 77 -10.43 -18.37 7.89
N ALA A 78 -10.87 -18.54 9.14
CA ALA A 78 -12.18 -19.10 9.44
C ALA A 78 -12.71 -18.61 10.80
N ARG A 79 -13.86 -17.93 10.77
CA ARG A 79 -14.57 -17.54 11.99
C ARG A 79 -15.19 -18.75 12.68
N GLU A 80 -14.93 -18.91 13.97
CA GLU A 80 -15.56 -19.93 14.81
C GLU A 80 -16.51 -19.29 15.85
N GLY A 81 -17.70 -18.88 15.40
CA GLY A 81 -18.79 -18.46 16.30
C GLY A 81 -18.78 -17.00 16.76
N TYR A 82 -18.05 -16.11 16.08
CA TYR A 82 -18.03 -14.67 16.35
C TYR A 82 -18.26 -13.82 15.10
N LEU A 83 -18.75 -12.59 15.32
CA LEU A 83 -18.70 -11.51 14.35
C LEU A 83 -17.29 -10.92 14.27
N PRO A 84 -16.88 -10.39 13.12
CA PRO A 84 -15.52 -9.90 12.93
C PRO A 84 -15.24 -8.66 13.78
N GLY A 85 -13.96 -8.46 14.08
CA GLY A 85 -13.44 -7.17 14.48
C GLY A 85 -13.24 -6.28 13.25
N PHE A 86 -13.35 -4.96 13.43
CA PHE A 86 -13.10 -3.96 12.39
C PHE A 86 -11.84 -3.17 12.72
N PHE A 87 -11.10 -2.73 11.71
CA PHE A 87 -9.89 -1.94 11.94
C PHE A 87 -9.70 -0.85 10.89
N VAL A 88 -8.83 0.10 11.22
CA VAL A 88 -8.17 1.00 10.28
C VAL A 88 -6.67 0.84 10.48
N SER A 89 -5.92 0.64 9.40
CA SER A 89 -4.47 0.44 9.44
C SER A 89 -3.79 1.26 8.34
N PRO A 90 -2.62 1.87 8.61
CA PRO A 90 -1.80 2.42 7.54
C PRO A 90 -1.38 1.33 6.55
N MET A 91 -1.36 1.70 5.27
CA MET A 91 -0.77 0.88 4.22
C MET A 91 0.75 1.09 4.28
N ASP A 92 1.42 0.32 5.14
CA ASP A 92 2.87 0.41 5.34
C ASP A 92 3.61 0.02 4.06
N ASP A 93 4.75 0.67 3.80
CA ASP A 93 5.55 0.48 2.58
C ASP A 93 4.78 0.59 1.25
N LEU A 94 3.72 1.42 1.22
CA LEU A 94 2.91 1.67 0.04
C LEU A 94 3.77 2.13 -1.15
N LYS A 95 3.68 1.37 -2.24
CA LYS A 95 4.37 1.63 -3.52
C LYS A 95 3.42 1.44 -4.69
N ILE A 96 3.60 2.25 -5.72
CA ILE A 96 2.98 2.04 -7.03
C ILE A 96 4.10 2.04 -8.08
N ASN A 97 4.23 0.92 -8.79
CA ASN A 97 5.20 0.71 -9.86
C ASN A 97 4.47 0.28 -11.13
N GLY A 98 4.31 1.19 -12.08
CA GLY A 98 3.52 0.94 -13.28
C GLY A 98 2.04 0.75 -12.94
N ASP A 99 1.52 -0.45 -13.23
CA ASP A 99 0.16 -0.90 -12.94
C ASP A 99 0.06 -1.69 -11.63
N THR A 100 1.15 -1.84 -10.89
CA THR A 100 1.17 -2.64 -9.66
C THR A 100 1.16 -1.73 -8.43
N ILE A 101 0.30 -2.04 -7.46
CA ILE A 101 0.27 -1.42 -6.13
C ILE A 101 0.62 -2.47 -5.07
N SER A 102 1.44 -2.12 -4.10
CA SER A 102 1.80 -3.02 -3.00
C SER A 102 1.91 -2.27 -1.68
N PHE A 103 1.58 -2.94 -0.58
CA PHE A 103 1.69 -2.44 0.79
C PHE A 103 1.66 -3.59 1.78
N VAL A 104 1.91 -3.30 3.05
CA VAL A 104 1.79 -4.23 4.17
C VAL A 104 0.72 -3.71 5.12
N LEU A 105 -0.16 -4.62 5.59
CA LEU A 105 -1.02 -4.35 6.73
C LEU A 105 -0.38 -4.92 7.97
N ASN A 106 -0.24 -4.07 8.98
CA ASN A 106 0.26 -4.44 10.28
C ASN A 106 -0.77 -4.01 11.33
N THR A 107 -1.39 -4.98 11.98
CA THR A 107 -2.36 -4.77 13.05
C THR A 107 -2.13 -5.81 14.13
N ASN A 108 -2.58 -5.52 15.33
CA ASN A 108 -2.60 -6.45 16.44
C ASN A 108 -4.00 -6.51 17.06
N ASN A 109 -4.20 -7.42 18.01
CA ASN A 109 -5.52 -7.60 18.64
C ASN A 109 -6.10 -6.32 19.28
N SER A 110 -5.26 -5.40 19.74
CA SER A 110 -5.73 -4.12 20.30
C SER A 110 -6.18 -3.11 19.25
N ASP A 111 -5.97 -3.39 17.97
CA ASP A 111 -6.42 -2.55 16.85
C ASP A 111 -7.83 -2.89 16.37
N PHE A 112 -8.37 -4.05 16.74
CA PHE A 112 -9.71 -4.44 16.33
C PHE A 112 -10.78 -3.80 17.21
N LEU A 113 -11.86 -3.39 16.56
CA LEU A 113 -12.97 -2.63 17.10
C LEU A 113 -14.28 -3.37 16.85
N THR A 114 -15.28 -3.10 17.68
CA THR A 114 -16.58 -3.79 17.64
C THR A 114 -17.52 -3.36 16.51
N LYS A 115 -17.16 -2.35 15.72
CA LYS A 115 -17.99 -1.80 14.64
C LYS A 115 -17.15 -1.17 13.53
N THR A 116 -17.73 -1.05 12.34
CA THR A 116 -17.15 -0.36 11.18
C THR A 116 -16.59 1.01 11.55
N VAL A 117 -15.38 1.31 11.12
CA VAL A 117 -14.69 2.57 11.40
C VAL A 117 -15.11 3.63 10.37
N ASP A 118 -15.55 4.80 10.86
CA ASP A 118 -15.82 5.96 10.01
C ASP A 118 -14.54 6.36 9.24
N LEU A 119 -14.64 6.61 7.94
CA LEU A 119 -13.50 6.94 7.07
C LEU A 119 -12.81 8.26 7.44
N LYS A 120 -13.41 9.09 8.30
CA LYS A 120 -12.76 10.28 8.87
C LYS A 120 -11.74 9.93 9.95
N ILE A 121 -11.89 8.77 10.61
CA ILE A 121 -10.99 8.28 11.65
C ILE A 121 -9.82 7.58 10.98
N GLN A 122 -8.60 7.98 11.34
CA GLN A 122 -7.38 7.57 10.64
C GLN A 122 -6.51 6.60 11.46
N SER A 123 -6.91 6.29 12.69
CA SER A 123 -6.21 5.31 13.54
C SER A 123 -7.13 4.69 14.58
N THR A 124 -6.80 3.49 15.06
CA THR A 124 -7.47 2.87 16.21
C THR A 124 -7.45 3.77 17.43
N LYS A 125 -6.32 4.44 17.70
CA LYS A 125 -6.20 5.36 18.84
C LYS A 125 -7.24 6.48 18.79
N GLU A 126 -7.43 7.07 17.62
CA GLU A 126 -8.46 8.09 17.39
C GLU A 126 -9.87 7.50 17.52
N ALA A 127 -10.10 6.28 17.02
CA ALA A 127 -11.36 5.57 17.17
C ALA A 127 -11.75 5.39 18.65
N ILE A 128 -10.82 4.87 19.46
CA ILE A 128 -11.03 4.69 20.91
C ILE A 128 -11.29 6.04 21.59
N GLY A 129 -10.53 7.08 21.25
CA GLY A 129 -10.79 8.45 21.74
C GLY A 129 -12.16 8.99 21.35
N SER A 130 -12.73 8.49 20.26
CA SER A 130 -14.07 8.83 19.75
C SER A 130 -15.18 7.88 20.25
N GLY A 131 -14.88 7.02 21.24
CA GLY A 131 -15.86 6.15 21.89
C GLY A 131 -16.09 4.80 21.22
N TYR A 132 -15.23 4.39 20.29
CA TYR A 132 -15.23 3.00 19.82
C TYR A 132 -14.73 2.07 20.94
N LYS A 133 -15.14 0.81 20.88
CA LYS A 133 -14.71 -0.23 21.82
C LYS A 133 -13.87 -1.26 21.10
N ASN A 134 -12.83 -1.73 21.78
CA ASN A 134 -12.03 -2.86 21.34
C ASN A 134 -12.89 -4.12 21.19
N TRP A 135 -12.54 -4.93 20.21
CA TRP A 135 -13.08 -6.27 20.01
C TRP A 135 -12.30 -7.25 20.89
N ASP A 136 -13.00 -8.05 21.69
CA ASP A 136 -12.38 -8.85 22.76
C ASP A 136 -11.77 -10.18 22.28
N ASN A 137 -12.11 -10.62 21.06
CA ASN A 137 -11.58 -11.86 20.50
C ASN A 137 -10.09 -11.71 20.19
N LYS A 138 -9.37 -12.83 20.31
CA LYS A 138 -7.94 -12.91 20.03
C LYS A 138 -7.68 -13.81 18.84
N ILE A 139 -7.06 -13.26 17.82
CA ILE A 139 -6.64 -13.97 16.62
C ILE A 139 -5.12 -13.83 16.41
N SER A 140 -4.57 -14.63 15.50
CA SER A 140 -3.24 -14.40 14.96
C SER A 140 -3.26 -13.19 14.03
N THR A 141 -2.27 -12.30 14.14
CA THR A 141 -2.23 -11.05 13.35
C THR A 141 -0.87 -10.86 12.68
N ASN A 142 -0.40 -11.88 11.98
CA ASN A 142 0.84 -11.78 11.22
C ASN A 142 0.73 -10.66 10.16
N PRO A 143 1.76 -9.82 9.95
CA PRO A 143 1.73 -8.81 8.91
C PRO A 143 1.37 -9.41 7.56
N LYS A 144 0.45 -8.75 6.84
CA LYS A 144 -0.07 -9.24 5.55
C LYS A 144 0.39 -8.35 4.42
N THR A 145 1.13 -8.94 3.48
CA THR A 145 1.56 -8.25 2.27
C THR A 145 0.48 -8.31 1.20
N TYR A 146 0.14 -7.15 0.66
CA TYR A 146 -0.76 -6.98 -0.45
C TYR A 146 0.01 -6.63 -1.72
N VAL A 147 -0.34 -7.30 -2.82
CA VAL A 147 0.09 -6.95 -4.18
C VAL A 147 -1.14 -6.98 -5.08
N GLY A 148 -1.44 -5.86 -5.72
CA GLY A 148 -2.61 -5.68 -6.56
C GLY A 148 -2.28 -5.01 -7.89
N LEU A 149 -3.25 -5.06 -8.80
CA LEU A 149 -3.20 -4.48 -10.13
C LEU A 149 -4.18 -3.31 -10.21
N ILE A 150 -3.66 -2.14 -10.55
CA ILE A 150 -4.42 -0.97 -10.96
C ILE A 150 -4.87 -1.20 -12.40
N LYS A 151 -6.15 -1.48 -12.61
CA LYS A 151 -6.70 -1.75 -13.95
C LYS A 151 -6.93 -0.47 -14.76
N ASP A 152 -7.32 0.58 -14.06
CA ASP A 152 -7.56 1.93 -14.56
C ASP A 152 -7.47 2.92 -13.38
N PHE A 153 -7.88 4.18 -13.57
CA PHE A 153 -7.83 5.19 -12.50
C PHE A 153 -8.94 5.06 -11.45
N GLU A 154 -9.84 4.09 -11.61
CA GLU A 154 -10.98 3.84 -10.74
C GLU A 154 -10.97 2.45 -10.09
N THR A 155 -10.16 1.51 -10.59
CA THR A 155 -10.27 0.09 -10.21
C THR A 155 -8.93 -0.49 -9.76
N ILE A 156 -8.92 -1.07 -8.56
CA ILE A 156 -7.77 -1.80 -8.01
C ILE A 156 -8.19 -3.24 -7.69
N PHE A 157 -7.48 -4.20 -8.26
CA PHE A 157 -7.74 -5.63 -8.06
C PHE A 157 -6.65 -6.27 -7.21
N PHE A 158 -7.04 -6.96 -6.15
CA PHE A 158 -6.14 -7.80 -5.35
C PHE A 158 -6.55 -9.26 -5.49
N LYS A 159 -5.59 -10.09 -5.91
CA LYS A 159 -5.77 -11.53 -5.95
C LYS A 159 -5.56 -12.10 -4.55
N GLY A 160 -6.54 -12.88 -4.06
CA GLY A 160 -6.39 -13.63 -2.83
C GLY A 160 -5.73 -15.00 -3.08
N GLU A 161 -5.43 -15.72 -2.00
CA GLU A 161 -4.90 -17.08 -2.10
C GLU A 161 -5.90 -18.03 -2.77
N GLN A 162 -7.19 -17.78 -2.53
CA GLN A 162 -8.31 -18.48 -3.15
C GLN A 162 -9.22 -17.48 -3.87
N ASP A 163 -9.96 -17.95 -4.88
CA ASP A 163 -10.74 -17.05 -5.74
C ASP A 163 -11.81 -16.25 -4.99
N PHE A 164 -12.43 -16.82 -3.95
CA PHE A 164 -13.40 -16.12 -3.12
C PHE A 164 -12.78 -15.00 -2.26
N MET A 165 -11.45 -15.00 -2.11
CA MET A 165 -10.72 -13.96 -1.38
C MET A 165 -10.33 -12.78 -2.29
N ASN A 166 -10.52 -12.91 -3.60
CA ASN A 166 -10.25 -11.84 -4.56
C ASN A 166 -11.08 -10.59 -4.21
N LYS A 167 -10.46 -9.41 -4.28
CA LYS A 167 -11.12 -8.14 -4.00
C LYS A 167 -10.93 -7.18 -5.16
N THR A 168 -12.03 -6.65 -5.67
CA THR A 168 -12.02 -5.53 -6.62
C THR A 168 -12.52 -4.30 -5.90
N PHE A 169 -11.63 -3.35 -5.69
CA PHE A 169 -11.93 -2.05 -5.11
C PHE A 169 -12.27 -1.08 -6.24
N THR A 170 -13.42 -0.43 -6.16
CA THR A 170 -13.86 0.57 -7.13
C THR A 170 -13.89 1.94 -6.46
N LYS A 171 -13.39 2.96 -7.15
CA LYS A 171 -13.33 4.34 -6.67
C LYS A 171 -14.75 4.88 -6.51
N LYS A 172 -15.03 5.44 -5.34
CA LYS A 172 -16.30 6.13 -5.08
C LYS A 172 -16.32 7.44 -5.86
N LYS A 173 -17.46 7.71 -6.52
CA LYS A 173 -17.72 8.95 -7.25
C LYS A 173 -18.11 10.08 -6.32
#